data_AF-A0A2G1VCH2-F1
#
_entry.id   AF-A0A2G1VCH2-F1
#
_cell.length_a   1.000
_cell.length_b   1.000
_cell.length_c   1.000
_cell.angle_alpha   90.00
_cell.angle_beta   90.00
_cell.angle_gamma   90.00
#
_symmetry.space_group_name_H-M   'P 1'
#
loop_
_entity.id
_entity.type
_entity.pdbx_description
1 polymer ?
#
loop_
_entity_poly.entity_id
_entity_poly.type
_entity_poly.pdbx_seq_one_letter_code
_entity_poly.pdbx_strand_id
1 'polypeptide(L)'
;MLEPSHNNELPAIPGKRYFTIGEVADLCAVKAHVLRYWEQEFPQLSPVKRRGNRRYYQRADVITIRQIRSLLYDQGYTIGGAKQKLSSHEVKDDTSQYKQLIRQMISELEEVLDVLNAPVK
;
A
#
# COMPACT_ATOMS: atom_id res chain seq x y z
N MET A 1 8.31 16.02 16.36
CA MET A 1 8.61 16.75 15.11
C MET A 1 9.45 15.79 14.27
N LEU A 2 8.93 15.27 13.16
CA LEU A 2 9.65 14.35 12.29
C LEU A 2 9.69 14.97 10.89
N GLU A 3 10.91 15.13 10.40
CA GLU A 3 11.30 15.89 9.21
C GLU A 3 10.62 15.35 7.92
N PRO A 4 9.94 16.20 7.14
CA PRO A 4 9.38 15.85 5.83
C PRO A 4 10.47 15.93 4.77
N SER A 5 11.39 14.96 4.76
CA SER A 5 12.49 14.95 3.80
C SER A 5 13.02 13.54 3.53
N HIS A 6 12.15 12.61 3.14
CA HIS A 6 12.62 11.33 2.61
C HIS A 6 11.90 10.99 1.31
N ASN A 7 12.71 11.05 0.26
CA ASN A 7 12.53 10.60 -1.12
C ASN A 7 11.39 9.57 -1.29
N ASN A 8 10.48 9.83 -2.23
CA ASN A 8 9.14 9.24 -2.28
C ASN A 8 9.07 7.79 -2.78
N GLU A 9 10.20 7.09 -2.85
CA GLU A 9 10.31 5.73 -3.39
C GLU A 9 10.66 4.74 -2.27
N LEU A 10 9.63 4.05 -1.78
CA LEU A 10 9.80 2.91 -0.89
C LEU A 10 10.32 1.70 -1.69
N PRO A 11 11.24 0.89 -1.15
CA PRO A 11 11.79 -0.27 -1.85
C PRO A 11 10.68 -1.26 -2.27
N ALA A 12 10.90 -2.07 -3.30
CA ALA A 12 9.94 -3.10 -3.67
C ALA A 12 9.73 -4.10 -2.51
N ILE A 13 8.47 -4.53 -2.28
CA ILE A 13 8.17 -5.50 -1.23
C ILE A 13 8.66 -6.90 -1.70
N PRO A 14 9.60 -7.53 -0.99
CA PRO A 14 10.12 -8.85 -1.38
C PRO A 14 9.03 -9.93 -1.43
N GLY A 15 9.27 -11.01 -2.17
CA GLY A 15 8.38 -12.17 -2.25
C GLY A 15 8.30 -13.06 -0.99
N LYS A 16 8.68 -12.53 0.17
CA LYS A 16 8.70 -13.24 1.46
C LYS A 16 7.30 -13.27 2.08
N ARG A 17 6.94 -14.37 2.76
CA ARG A 17 5.62 -14.53 3.40
C ARG A 17 5.44 -13.71 4.68
N TYR A 18 6.52 -13.59 5.48
CA TYR A 18 6.48 -12.90 6.76
C TYR A 18 7.68 -11.97 6.92
N PHE A 19 7.42 -10.77 7.42
CA PHE A 19 8.39 -9.74 7.74
C PHE A 19 8.43 -9.50 9.24
N THR A 20 9.60 -9.21 9.78
CA THR A 20 9.77 -8.74 11.17
C THR A 20 9.51 -7.24 11.26
N ILE A 21 9.27 -6.71 12.46
CA ILE A 21 9.04 -5.27 12.65
C ILE A 21 10.21 -4.40 12.16
N GLY A 22 11.45 -4.90 12.23
CA GLY A 22 12.63 -4.21 11.70
C GLY A 22 12.58 -4.14 10.17
N GLU A 23 12.37 -5.29 9.52
CA GLU A 23 12.22 -5.35 8.06
C GLU A 23 11.10 -4.43 7.56
N VAL A 24 9.95 -4.40 8.26
CA VAL A 24 8.84 -3.51 7.88
C VAL A 24 9.16 -2.04 8.13
N ALA A 25 9.89 -1.73 9.20
CA ALA A 25 10.34 -0.37 9.48
C ALA A 25 11.20 0.18 8.33
N ASP A 26 12.12 -0.64 7.83
CA ASP A 26 12.99 -0.30 6.69
C ASP A 26 12.18 -0.20 5.38
N LEU A 27 11.31 -1.18 5.12
CA LEU A 27 10.48 -1.22 3.89
C LEU A 27 9.49 -0.06 3.78
N CYS A 28 9.09 0.52 4.91
CA CYS A 28 8.10 1.61 4.96
C CYS A 28 8.73 2.95 5.36
N ALA A 29 10.03 3.00 5.65
CA ALA A 29 10.70 4.18 6.21
C ALA A 29 9.97 4.75 7.45
N VAL A 30 9.49 3.87 8.32
CA VAL A 30 8.74 4.22 9.54
C VAL A 30 9.39 3.55 10.74
N LYS A 31 9.67 4.30 11.81
CA LYS A 31 10.33 3.75 13.01
C LYS A 31 9.48 2.65 13.65
N ALA A 32 10.12 1.59 14.15
CA ALA A 32 9.44 0.44 14.75
C ALA A 32 8.48 0.79 15.91
N HIS A 33 8.75 1.84 16.70
CA HIS A 33 7.81 2.27 17.76
C HIS A 33 6.54 2.91 17.18
N VAL A 34 6.63 3.59 16.04
CA VAL A 34 5.47 4.15 15.33
C VAL A 34 4.62 3.01 14.77
N LEU A 35 5.23 1.95 14.23
CA LEU A 35 4.49 0.75 13.80
C LEU A 35 3.73 0.10 14.96
N ARG A 36 4.35 -0.01 16.15
CA ARG A 36 3.67 -0.53 17.35
C ARG A 36 2.49 0.35 17.76
N TYR A 37 2.62 1.67 17.61
CA TYR A 37 1.53 2.59 17.90
C TYR A 37 0.41 2.44 16.87
N TRP A 38 0.74 2.34 15.58
CA TRP A 38 -0.25 2.11 14.51
C TRP A 38 -1.01 0.79 14.66
N GLU A 39 -0.38 -0.27 15.15
CA GLU A 39 -1.08 -1.52 15.51
C GLU A 39 -2.21 -1.33 16.53
N GLN A 40 -2.10 -0.32 17.40
CA GLN A 40 -3.14 -0.02 18.39
C GLN A 40 -4.24 0.86 17.80
N GLU A 41 -3.88 1.77 16.90
CA GLU A 41 -4.81 2.75 16.32
C GLU A 41 -5.62 2.18 15.15
N PHE A 42 -5.02 1.29 14.34
CA PHE A 42 -5.59 0.75 13.10
C PHE A 42 -5.92 -0.74 13.24
N PRO A 43 -7.20 -1.12 13.48
CA PRO A 43 -7.59 -2.52 13.71
C PRO A 43 -7.27 -3.47 12.55
N GLN A 44 -7.30 -2.96 11.31
CA GLN A 44 -6.94 -3.67 10.08
C GLN A 44 -5.45 -4.05 10.01
N LEU A 45 -4.58 -3.40 10.80
CA LEU A 45 -3.17 -3.75 10.91
C LEU A 45 -2.96 -4.69 12.09
N SER A 46 -3.14 -5.99 11.85
CA SER A 46 -3.14 -7.02 12.91
C SER A 46 -2.04 -8.07 12.67
N PRO A 47 -0.76 -7.74 12.93
CA PRO A 47 0.33 -8.69 12.72
C PRO A 47 0.19 -9.93 13.61
N VAL A 48 0.59 -11.08 13.07
CA VAL A 48 0.53 -12.36 13.79
C VAL A 48 1.55 -12.34 14.93
N LYS A 49 1.06 -12.45 16.17
CA LYS A 49 1.89 -12.57 17.37
C LYS A 49 2.24 -14.04 17.60
N ARG A 50 3.53 -14.36 17.68
CA ARG A 50 4.03 -15.72 18.00
C ARG A 50 4.76 -15.74 19.35
N ARG A 51 5.26 -16.92 19.75
CA ARG A 51 6.05 -17.13 20.98
C ARG A 51 7.09 -16.03 21.18
N GLY A 52 7.20 -15.54 22.41
CA GLY A 52 8.12 -14.45 22.76
C GLY A 52 7.68 -13.06 22.29
N ASN A 53 6.37 -12.83 22.04
CA ASN A 53 5.81 -11.54 21.64
C ASN A 53 6.41 -10.96 20.34
N ARG A 54 6.92 -11.85 19.47
CA ARG A 54 7.44 -11.48 18.16
C ARG A 54 6.29 -11.23 17.20
N ARG A 55 6.36 -10.11 16.48
CA ARG A 55 5.37 -9.68 15.48
C ARG A 55 5.85 -10.09 14.10
N TYR A 56 4.97 -10.74 13.37
CA TYR A 56 5.18 -11.11 11.98
C TYR A 56 4.11 -10.46 11.11
N TYR A 57 4.56 -9.64 10.16
CA TYR A 57 3.72 -8.93 9.21
C TYR A 57 3.69 -9.71 7.91
N GLN A 58 2.54 -9.80 7.27
CA GLN A 58 2.39 -10.31 5.93
C GLN A 58 2.55 -9.19 4.90
N ARG A 59 2.60 -9.56 3.62
CA ARG A 59 2.62 -8.58 2.53
C ARG A 59 1.44 -7.60 2.60
N ALA A 60 0.25 -8.09 2.96
CA ALA A 60 -0.94 -7.25 3.13
C ALA A 60 -0.74 -6.18 4.22
N ASP A 61 -0.16 -6.56 5.37
CA ASP A 61 0.15 -5.61 6.45
C ASP A 61 1.12 -4.52 6.00
N VAL A 62 2.15 -4.88 5.22
CA VAL A 62 3.11 -3.91 4.66
C VAL A 62 2.41 -2.93 3.73
N ILE A 63 1.49 -3.39 2.88
CA ILE A 63 0.69 -2.53 2.00
C ILE A 63 -0.16 -1.56 2.83
N THR A 64 -0.86 -2.05 3.85
CA THR A 64 -1.65 -1.23 4.77
C THR A 64 -0.80 -0.16 5.44
N ILE A 65 0.40 -0.51 5.92
CA ILE A 65 1.33 0.45 6.54
C ILE A 65 1.75 1.54 5.55
N ARG A 66 1.99 1.19 4.28
CA ARG A 66 2.31 2.19 3.23
C ARG A 66 1.15 3.14 2.97
N GLN A 67 -0.08 2.63 2.97
CA GLN A 67 -1.28 3.47 2.84
C GLN A 67 -1.44 4.41 4.04
N ILE A 68 -1.28 3.91 5.26
CA ILE A 68 -1.30 4.72 6.48
C ILE A 68 -0.23 5.83 6.39
N ARG A 69 1.01 5.47 6.01
CA ARG A 69 2.08 6.44 5.81
C ARG A 69 1.68 7.54 4.82
N SER A 70 1.14 7.16 3.66
CA SER A 70 0.77 8.15 2.64
C SER A 70 -0.34 9.09 3.12
N LEU A 71 -1.35 8.56 3.81
CA LEU A 71 -2.42 9.37 4.39
C LEU A 71 -1.88 10.37 5.41
N LEU A 72 -0.97 9.95 6.30
CA LEU A 72 -0.48 10.80 7.38
C LEU A 72 0.58 11.79 6.92
N TYR A 73 1.53 11.35 6.09
CA TYR A 73 2.71 12.16 5.73
C TYR A 73 2.56 12.89 4.40
N ASP A 74 1.96 12.26 3.38
CA ASP A 74 1.85 12.86 2.05
C ASP A 74 0.59 13.72 1.95
N GLN A 75 -0.50 13.25 2.57
CA GLN A 75 -1.81 13.90 2.49
C GLN A 75 -2.18 14.69 3.76
N GLY A 76 -1.40 14.59 4.83
CA GLY A 76 -1.57 15.38 6.05
C GLY A 76 -2.80 15.04 6.89
N TYR A 77 -3.37 13.84 6.76
CA TYR A 77 -4.48 13.40 7.61
C TYR A 77 -4.02 13.23 9.07
N THR A 78 -4.95 13.40 10.00
CA THR A 78 -4.78 12.96 11.39
C THR A 78 -4.97 11.44 11.48
N ILE A 79 -4.54 10.82 12.58
CA ILE A 79 -4.75 9.38 12.84
C ILE A 79 -6.24 9.00 12.71
N GLY A 80 -7.14 9.81 13.29
CA GLY A 80 -8.58 9.58 13.18
C GLY A 80 -9.10 9.70 11.74
N GLY A 81 -8.64 10.71 11.00
CA GLY A 81 -9.02 10.90 9.59
C GLY A 81 -8.51 9.77 8.69
N ALA A 82 -7.27 9.33 8.89
CA ALA A 82 -6.70 8.20 8.17
C ALA A 82 -7.47 6.90 8.48
N LYS A 83 -7.85 6.68 9.74
CA LYS A 83 -8.64 5.52 10.16
C LYS A 83 -10.00 5.47 9.46
N GLN A 84 -10.71 6.61 9.41
CA GLN A 84 -12.00 6.71 8.72
C GLN A 84 -11.87 6.46 7.20
N LYS A 85 -10.81 7.00 6.58
CA LYS A 85 -10.55 6.78 5.15
C LYS A 85 -10.24 5.33 4.84
N LEU A 86 -9.43 4.69 5.68
CA LEU A 86 -9.06 3.28 5.53
C LEU A 86 -10.23 2.34 5.74
N SER A 87 -11.09 2.59 6.74
CA SER A 87 -12.30 1.79 6.96
C SER A 87 -13.33 2.00 5.84
N SER A 88 -13.42 3.20 5.27
CA SER A 88 -14.31 3.47 4.13
C SER A 88 -13.80 2.87 2.82
N HIS A 89 -12.50 2.57 2.73
CA HIS A 89 -11.88 1.85 1.61
C HIS A 89 -11.88 0.32 1.81
N GLU A 90 -12.45 -0.19 2.90
CA GLU A 90 -12.71 -1.63 3.03
C GLU A 90 -13.73 -2.05 1.96
N VAL A 91 -13.19 -2.48 0.82
CA VAL A 91 -13.79 -3.43 -0.12
C VAL A 91 -15.12 -2.96 -0.72
N LYS A 92 -15.12 -1.80 -1.39
CA LYS A 92 -16.15 -1.50 -2.39
C LYS A 92 -15.48 -1.14 -3.73
N ASP A 93 -15.55 -2.09 -4.64
CA ASP A 93 -15.51 -1.95 -6.10
C ASP A 93 -14.26 -1.49 -6.86
N ASP A 94 -13.29 -0.81 -6.26
CA ASP A 94 -12.21 -0.19 -7.04
C ASP A 94 -11.35 -1.21 -7.81
N THR A 95 -11.00 -2.35 -7.21
CA THR A 95 -10.15 -3.34 -7.92
C THR A 95 -10.86 -3.95 -9.14
N SER A 96 -12.19 -4.06 -9.12
CA SER A 96 -12.96 -4.56 -10.25
C SER A 96 -13.03 -3.50 -11.35
N GLN A 97 -13.33 -2.25 -10.97
CA GLN A 97 -13.43 -1.13 -11.89
C GLN A 97 -12.07 -0.81 -12.53
N TYR A 98 -10.97 -0.76 -11.77
CA TYR A 98 -9.63 -0.57 -12.31
C TYR A 98 -9.23 -1.70 -13.25
N LYS A 99 -9.58 -2.96 -12.94
CA LYS A 99 -9.31 -4.08 -13.85
C LYS A 99 -10.09 -3.96 -15.15
N GLN A 100 -11.35 -3.50 -15.10
CA GLN A 100 -12.15 -3.25 -16.29
C GLN A 100 -11.57 -2.10 -17.12
N LEU A 101 -11.19 -0.99 -16.47
CA LEU A 101 -10.58 0.16 -17.14
C LEU A 101 -9.26 -0.22 -17.84
N ILE A 102 -8.40 -0.99 -17.16
CA ILE A 102 -7.13 -1.46 -17.73
C ILE A 102 -7.37 -2.36 -18.94
N ARG A 103 -8.33 -3.31 -18.85
CA ARG A 103 -8.68 -4.16 -20.00
C ARG A 103 -9.19 -3.34 -21.18
N GLN A 104 -9.99 -2.32 -20.92
CA GLN A 104 -10.51 -1.45 -21.96
C GLN A 104 -9.40 -0.62 -22.60
N MET A 105 -8.50 -0.04 -21.81
CA MET A 105 -7.32 0.65 -22.33
C MET A 105 -6.43 -0.25 -23.19
N ILE A 106 -6.23 -1.51 -22.78
CA ILE A 106 -5.44 -2.46 -23.57
C ILE A 106 -6.10 -2.69 -24.93
N SER A 107 -7.43 -2.95 -24.95
CA SER A 107 -8.18 -3.15 -26.19
C SER A 107 -8.11 -1.94 -27.12
N GLU A 108 -8.29 -0.72 -26.58
CA GLU A 108 -8.22 0.52 -27.37
C GLU A 108 -6.82 0.73 -27.97
N LEU A 109 -5.76 0.41 -27.22
CA LEU A 109 -4.38 0.52 -27.71
C LEU A 109 -4.06 -0.55 -28.77
N GLU A 110 -4.61 -1.76 -28.64
CA GLU A 110 -4.51 -2.81 -29.66
C GLU A 110 -5.20 -2.40 -30.97
N GLU A 111 -6.38 -1.77 -30.91
CA GLU A 111 -7.07 -1.24 -32.08
C GLU A 111 -6.27 -0.12 -32.78
N VAL A 112 -5.67 0.79 -32.01
CA VAL A 112 -4.80 1.83 -32.57
C VAL A 112 -3.57 1.22 -33.24
N LEU A 113 -2.98 0.18 -32.63
CA LEU A 113 -1.85 -0.54 -33.20
C LEU A 113 -2.22 -1.18 -34.55
N ASP A 114 -3.40 -1.77 -34.65
CA ASP A 114 -3.89 -2.37 -35.90
C ASP A 114 -4.09 -1.33 -37.00
N VAL A 115 -4.62 -0.15 -36.67
CA VAL A 115 -4.76 0.96 -37.63
C VAL A 115 -3.39 1.44 -38.13
N LEU A 116 -2.40 1.56 -37.24
CA LEU A 116 -1.05 2.00 -37.60
C LEU A 116 -0.28 0.96 -38.43
N ASN A 117 -0.55 -0.33 -38.20
CA ASN A 117 0.07 -1.43 -38.95
C ASN A 117 -0.70 -1.81 -40.22
N ALA A 118 -1.89 -1.24 -40.45
CA ALA A 118 -2.64 -1.47 -41.66
C ALA A 118 -1.84 -0.97 -42.86
N PRO A 119 -1.62 -1.80 -43.90
CA PRO A 119 -0.86 -1.38 -45.06
C PRO A 119 -1.57 -0.21 -45.73
N VAL A 120 -0.86 0.91 -45.85
CA VAL A 120 -1.32 2.07 -46.60
C VAL A 120 -1.51 1.63 -48.05
N LYS A 121 -2.75 1.71 -48.53
CA LYS A 121 -3.15 1.32 -49.88
C LYS A 121 -2.62 2.29 -50.94
#